data_AF-A0A975NBG9-F1
#
_entry.id   AF-A0A975NBG9-F1
#
_cell.length_a   1.000
_cell.length_b   1.000
_cell.length_c   1.000
_cell.angle_alpha   90.00
_cell.angle_beta   90.00
_cell.angle_gamma   90.00
#
_symmetry.space_group_name_H-M   'P 1'
#
loop_
_entity.id
_entity.type
_entity.pdbx_description
1 polymer ?
#
loop_
_entity_poly.entity_id
_entity_poly.type
_entity_poly.pdbx_seq_one_letter_code
_entity_poly.pdbx_strand_id
1 'polypeptide(L)'
;MRILALAILTIATLLTAKPTLAQTYSPDYPVCLQVYQGWRDYYFECAYTSLAQCNMSASGRAAQCIINPYYAGAKAAPGRRDRRHRRVD
;
A
#
# COMPACT_ATOMS: atom_id res chain seq x y z
N MET A 1 37.51 7.62 -22.41
CA MET A 1 36.70 8.49 -21.52
C MET A 1 35.20 8.49 -21.85
N ARG A 2 34.78 8.74 -23.10
CA ARG A 2 33.34 8.86 -23.47
C ARG A 2 32.49 7.62 -23.20
N ILE A 3 33.02 6.41 -23.46
CA ILE A 3 32.30 5.15 -23.28
C ILE A 3 32.02 4.85 -21.80
N LEU A 4 33.00 5.11 -20.93
CA LEU A 4 32.85 4.95 -19.48
C LEU A 4 31.82 5.93 -18.90
N ALA A 5 31.82 7.18 -19.36
CA ALA A 5 30.83 8.17 -18.93
C ALA A 5 29.39 7.76 -19.30
N LEU A 6 29.20 7.22 -20.51
CA LEU A 6 27.89 6.71 -20.96
C LEU A 6 27.45 5.48 -20.16
N ALA A 7 28.36 4.55 -19.86
CA ALA A 7 28.07 3.37 -19.04
C ALA A 7 27.67 3.74 -17.61
N ILE A 8 28.32 4.74 -17.01
CA ILE A 8 27.95 5.21 -15.67
C ILE A 8 26.57 5.88 -15.70
N LEU A 9 26.28 6.68 -16.74
CA LEU A 9 24.98 7.35 -16.87
C LEU A 9 23.83 6.35 -16.97
N THR A 10 23.99 5.27 -17.76
CA THR A 10 22.95 4.25 -17.95
C THR A 10 22.71 3.45 -16.67
N ILE A 11 23.78 3.08 -15.96
CA ILE A 11 23.67 2.38 -14.65
C ILE A 11 22.97 3.28 -13.63
N ALA A 12 23.31 4.58 -13.57
CA ALA A 12 22.68 5.52 -12.67
C ALA A 12 21.16 5.66 -12.94
N THR A 13 20.74 5.71 -14.20
CA THR A 13 19.31 5.78 -14.55
C THR A 13 18.54 4.52 -14.13
N LEU A 14 19.13 3.33 -14.27
CA LEU A 14 18.48 2.07 -13.86
C LEU A 14 18.27 1.99 -12.34
N LEU A 15 19.15 2.58 -11.54
CA LEU A 15 19.04 2.61 -10.08
C LEU A 15 17.95 3.58 -9.56
N THR A 16 17.49 4.51 -10.38
CA THR A 16 16.38 5.44 -10.03
C THR A 16 15.00 4.89 -10.37
N ALA A 17 14.93 3.74 -11.03
CA ALA A 17 13.65 3.09 -11.32
C ALA A 17 12.99 2.68 -10.00
N LYS A 18 11.93 3.40 -9.63
CA LYS A 18 11.06 2.99 -8.52
C LYS A 18 10.50 1.60 -8.86
N PRO A 19 10.47 0.66 -7.92
CA PRO A 19 9.92 -0.66 -8.19
C PRO A 19 8.43 -0.52 -8.51
N THR A 20 8.07 -0.58 -9.78
CA THR A 20 6.69 -0.76 -10.25
C THR A 20 6.33 -2.24 -10.21
N LEU A 21 6.59 -2.89 -9.08
CA LEU A 21 5.91 -4.13 -8.80
C LEU A 21 4.42 -3.78 -8.71
N ALA A 22 3.54 -4.65 -9.19
CA ALA A 22 2.12 -4.60 -8.86
C ALA A 22 1.98 -4.81 -7.34
N GLN A 23 2.36 -3.79 -6.58
CA GLN A 23 2.34 -3.78 -5.14
C GLN A 23 0.86 -3.75 -4.80
N THR A 24 0.41 -4.87 -4.28
CA THR A 24 -0.89 -5.04 -3.63
C THR A 24 -1.19 -3.87 -2.67
N TYR A 25 -0.15 -3.26 -2.10
CA TYR A 25 -0.26 -2.12 -1.20
C TYR A 25 0.54 -0.92 -1.70
N SER A 26 -0.12 0.24 -1.88
CA SER A 26 0.61 1.50 -2.10
C SER A 26 1.20 2.00 -0.78
N PRO A 27 2.52 2.21 -0.66
CA PRO A 27 3.15 2.70 0.58
C PRO A 27 2.77 4.15 0.92
N ASP A 28 2.12 4.86 0.00
CA ASP A 28 1.74 6.28 0.16
C ASP A 28 0.42 6.45 0.95
N TYR A 29 -0.36 5.39 1.13
CA TYR A 29 -1.67 5.46 1.78
C TYR A 29 -1.77 4.52 3.00
N PRO A 30 -2.24 5.01 4.17
CA PRO A 30 -2.37 4.22 5.39
C PRO A 30 -3.52 3.22 5.37
N VAL A 31 -4.49 3.37 4.47
CA VAL A 31 -5.70 2.55 4.42
C VAL A 31 -5.94 2.08 2.98
N CYS A 32 -6.32 0.82 2.84
CA CYS A 32 -6.66 0.19 1.56
C CYS A 32 -8.06 -0.43 1.62
N LEU A 33 -8.74 -0.40 0.49
CA LEU A 33 -10.02 -1.08 0.29
C LEU A 33 -9.77 -2.41 -0.41
N GLN A 34 -10.01 -3.53 0.26
CA GLN A 34 -10.00 -4.85 -0.35
C GLN A 34 -11.35 -5.12 -1.00
N VAL A 35 -11.38 -5.31 -2.31
CA VAL A 35 -12.60 -5.57 -3.07
C VAL A 35 -12.61 -7.02 -3.51
N TYR A 36 -13.69 -7.72 -3.22
CA TYR A 36 -13.91 -9.11 -3.59
C TYR A 36 -14.63 -9.19 -4.92
N GLN A 37 -13.99 -9.85 -5.90
CA GLN A 37 -14.58 -10.13 -7.21
C GLN A 37 -15.14 -11.55 -7.31
N GLY A 38 -14.71 -12.43 -6.42
CA GLY A 38 -15.21 -13.80 -6.32
C GLY A 38 -14.72 -14.50 -5.07
N TRP A 39 -14.94 -15.82 -4.98
CA TRP A 39 -14.62 -16.63 -3.80
C TRP A 39 -13.13 -16.63 -3.41
N ARG A 40 -12.23 -16.47 -4.38
CA ARG A 40 -10.77 -16.44 -4.17
C ARG A 40 -10.09 -15.28 -4.89
N ASP A 41 -10.87 -14.36 -5.42
CA ASP A 41 -10.36 -13.24 -6.19
C ASP A 41 -10.68 -11.93 -5.48
N TYR A 42 -9.62 -11.18 -5.19
CA TYR A 42 -9.69 -9.88 -4.58
C TYR A 42 -8.51 -9.03 -5.01
N TYR A 43 -8.72 -7.72 -5.00
CA TYR A 43 -7.68 -6.75 -5.22
C TYR A 43 -7.79 -5.63 -4.18
N PHE A 44 -6.75 -4.82 -4.06
CA PHE A 44 -6.71 -3.72 -3.11
C PHE A 44 -6.62 -2.38 -3.83
N GLU A 45 -7.43 -1.43 -3.39
CA GLU A 45 -7.39 -0.03 -3.77
C GLU A 45 -6.82 0.77 -2.59
N CYS A 46 -5.53 1.09 -2.64
CA CYS A 46 -4.85 1.90 -1.62
C CYS A 46 -4.82 3.37 -2.05
N ALA A 47 -5.87 4.10 -1.69
CA ALA A 47 -6.02 5.53 -2.00
C ALA A 47 -6.67 6.32 -0.84
N TYR A 48 -6.69 5.75 0.37
CA TYR A 48 -7.42 6.30 1.51
C TYR A 48 -6.49 6.68 2.66
N THR A 49 -6.78 7.81 3.31
CA THR A 49 -6.01 8.30 4.45
C THR A 49 -6.64 7.93 5.80
N SER A 50 -7.89 7.49 5.82
CA SER A 50 -8.60 7.06 7.03
C SER A 50 -9.62 5.95 6.77
N LEU A 51 -9.93 5.18 7.83
CA LEU A 51 -10.95 4.12 7.78
C LEU A 51 -12.35 4.68 7.49
N ALA A 52 -12.68 5.85 8.03
CA ALA A 52 -13.96 6.51 7.77
C ALA A 52 -14.11 6.87 6.28
N GLN A 53 -13.06 7.43 5.68
CA GLN A 53 -13.03 7.73 4.24
C GLN A 53 -13.19 6.46 3.40
N CYS A 54 -12.46 5.40 3.73
CA CYS A 54 -12.57 4.13 3.02
C CYS A 54 -13.98 3.51 3.15
N ASN A 55 -14.59 3.54 4.33
CA ASN A 55 -15.92 2.96 4.57
C ASN A 55 -17.02 3.65 3.75
N MET A 56 -16.88 4.96 3.50
CA MET A 56 -17.78 5.66 2.59
C MET A 56 -17.74 5.05 1.18
N SER A 57 -16.55 4.71 0.69
CA SER A 57 -16.37 4.05 -0.62
C SER A 57 -16.69 2.55 -0.61
N ALA A 58 -16.60 1.88 0.54
CA ALA A 58 -16.92 0.46 0.68
C ALA A 58 -18.45 0.19 0.62
N SER A 59 -19.26 1.20 0.95
CA SER A 59 -20.71 1.07 1.02
C SER A 59 -21.30 0.63 -0.33
N GLY A 60 -22.08 -0.46 -0.31
CA GLY A 60 -22.69 -1.03 -1.51
C GLY A 60 -21.76 -1.87 -2.40
N ARG A 61 -20.49 -2.08 -2.00
CA ARG A 61 -19.54 -2.96 -2.69
C ARG A 61 -19.29 -4.20 -1.83
N ALA A 62 -18.94 -5.32 -2.46
CA ALA A 62 -18.36 -6.46 -1.76
C ALA A 62 -16.91 -6.13 -1.40
N ALA A 63 -16.71 -5.29 -0.38
CA ALA A 63 -15.40 -4.75 -0.03
C ALA A 63 -15.23 -4.53 1.47
N GLN A 64 -13.98 -4.57 1.93
CA GLN A 64 -13.62 -4.27 3.32
C GLN A 64 -12.43 -3.33 3.40
N CYS A 65 -12.43 -2.46 4.41
CA CYS A 65 -11.34 -1.53 4.66
C CYS A 65 -10.32 -2.14 5.61
N ILE A 66 -9.05 -2.09 5.21
CA ILE A 66 -7.93 -2.63 5.98
C ILE A 66 -6.83 -1.59 6.17
N ILE A 67 -6.09 -1.72 7.27
CA ILE A 67 -4.92 -0.89 7.55
C ILE A 67 -3.76 -1.41 6.72
N ASN A 68 -3.07 -0.51 6.01
CA ASN A 68 -1.90 -0.86 5.22
C ASN A 68 -0.67 -1.06 6.13
N PRO A 69 -0.12 -2.28 6.24
CA PRO A 69 1.06 -2.53 7.06
C PRO A 69 2.36 -1.96 6.45
N TYR A 70 2.34 -1.59 5.16
CA TYR A 70 3.49 -1.05 4.43
C TYR A 70 3.51 0.48 4.39
N TYR A 71 2.51 1.14 4.97
CA TYR A 71 2.50 2.60 5.05
C TYR A 71 3.54 3.08 6.06
N ALA A 72 4.60 3.73 5.56
CA ALA A 72 5.68 4.23 6.39
C ALA A 72 5.34 5.55 7.10
N GLY A 73 4.42 6.34 6.55
CA GLY A 73 3.96 7.63 7.10
C GLY A 73 5.07 8.65 7.42
N ALA A 74 4.69 9.86 7.85
CA ALA A 74 5.65 10.88 8.31
C ALA A 74 6.23 10.58 9.71
N LYS A 75 5.64 9.61 10.43
CA LYS A 75 6.10 9.07 11.70
C LYS A 75 5.67 7.61 11.74
N ALA A 76 6.58 6.67 11.54
CA ALA A 76 6.40 5.31 12.04
C ALA A 76 6.36 5.41 13.58
N ALA A 77 5.22 5.79 14.14
CA ALA A 77 5.04 5.89 15.57
C ALA A 77 5.18 4.47 16.15
N PRO A 78 6.17 4.21 17.00
CA PRO A 78 6.36 2.89 17.57
C PRO A 78 5.26 2.68 18.62
N GLY A 79 4.14 2.04 18.26
CA GLY A 79 3.08 1.90 19.27
C GLY A 79 1.72 1.32 18.90
N ARG A 80 1.57 0.50 17.86
CA ARG A 80 0.28 -0.20 17.68
C ARG A 80 0.38 -1.63 17.15
N ARG A 81 1.33 -2.38 17.70
CA ARG A 81 1.39 -3.85 17.57
C ARG A 81 0.66 -4.60 18.71
N ASP A 82 -0.12 -3.93 19.56
CA ASP A 82 -0.76 -4.62 20.68
C ASP A 82 -2.20 -4.16 20.94
N ARG A 83 -3.09 -5.13 21.26
CA ARG A 83 -4.51 -4.99 21.67
C ARG A 83 -5.61 -4.67 20.63
N ARG A 84 -5.85 -5.57 19.68
CA ARG A 84 -7.28 -5.81 19.29
C ARG A 84 -7.62 -7.22 18.81
N HIS A 85 -6.86 -8.23 19.23
CA HIS A 85 -7.27 -9.64 19.13
C HIS A 85 -8.23 -10.09 20.24
N ARG A 86 -8.90 -9.19 20.98
CA ARG A 86 -9.83 -9.62 22.03
C ARG A 86 -11.00 -8.66 22.15
N ARG A 87 -12.10 -9.01 21.50
CA ARG A 87 -13.50 -8.93 21.96
C ARG A 87 -14.34 -9.61 20.90
N VAL A 88 -14.38 -10.94 21.02
CA VAL A 88 -15.57 -11.71 20.69
C VAL A 88 -16.60 -11.28 21.72
N ASP A 89 -17.70 -10.73 21.24
CA ASP A 89 -19.01 -10.82 21.87
C ASP A 89 -19.98 -11.17 20.74
#